data_AF-A0A4R9B3Y7-F1
#
_entry.id   AF-A0A4R9B3Y7-F1
#
_cell.length_a   1.000
_cell.length_b   1.000
_cell.length_c   1.000
_cell.angle_alpha   90.00
_cell.angle_beta   90.00
_cell.angle_gamma   90.00
#
_symmetry.space_group_name_H-M   'P 1'
#
loop_
_entity.id
_entity.type
_entity.pdbx_description
1 polymer ?
#
loop_
_entity_poly.entity_id
_entity_poly.type
_entity_poly.pdbx_seq_one_letter_code
_entity_poly.pdbx_strand_id
1 'polypeptide(L)'
;MKSLMDVAQGTYRVSTLSGATYVIDLGAQLLCRAHDRPTESDSTLRQNGDFVDLVAIIECSIGRPMILLINLNLPGVEYTTRRSTMVVAIESLASSGNP
;
A
#
# COMPACT_ATOMS: atom_id res chain seq x y z
N MET A 1 -19.36 3.09 -5.12
CA MET A 1 -18.41 2.14 -4.51
C MET A 1 -17.01 2.68 -4.79
N LYS A 2 -16.16 2.86 -3.77
CA LYS A 2 -14.81 3.42 -3.95
C LYS A 2 -13.81 2.28 -4.15
N SER A 3 -13.13 2.29 -5.29
CA SER A 3 -12.12 1.29 -5.69
C SER A 3 -10.89 2.01 -6.19
N LEU A 4 -9.72 1.45 -5.90
CA LEU A 4 -8.46 1.85 -6.49
C LEU A 4 -8.01 0.75 -7.45
N MET A 5 -7.78 1.09 -8.71
CA MET A 5 -7.32 0.19 -9.76
C MET A 5 -6.18 0.89 -10.52
N ASP A 6 -5.42 0.15 -11.32
CA ASP A 6 -4.20 0.62 -12.01
C ASP A 6 -4.39 1.85 -12.92
N VAL A 7 -5.64 2.23 -13.23
CA VAL A 7 -5.99 3.40 -14.04
C VAL A 7 -6.03 4.71 -13.23
N ALA A 8 -6.00 4.63 -11.90
CA ALA A 8 -5.99 5.80 -11.04
C ALA A 8 -4.59 6.43 -10.95
N GLN A 9 -4.52 7.75 -10.79
CA GLN A 9 -3.26 8.47 -10.57
C GLN A 9 -3.22 9.09 -9.18
N GLY A 10 -2.01 9.32 -8.67
CA GLY A 10 -1.76 9.97 -7.39
C GLY A 10 -1.45 8.99 -6.25
N THR A 11 -1.34 9.54 -5.05
CA THR A 11 -0.99 8.79 -3.85
C THR A 11 -2.23 8.56 -2.99
N TYR A 12 -2.41 7.33 -2.50
CA TYR A 12 -3.58 6.92 -1.74
C TYR A 12 -3.17 6.25 -0.44
N ARG A 13 -3.92 6.52 0.63
CA ARG A 13 -3.85 5.76 1.87
C ARG A 13 -4.97 4.74 1.89
N VAL A 14 -4.63 3.48 2.12
CA VAL A 14 -5.58 2.36 2.21
C VAL A 14 -5.51 1.77 3.61
N SER A 15 -6.64 1.79 4.31
CA SER A 15 -6.76 1.20 5.65
C SER A 15 -7.51 -0.12 5.57
N THR A 16 -7.06 -1.11 6.32
CA THR A 16 -7.64 -2.46 6.35
C THR A 16 -8.26 -2.79 7.71
N LEU A 17 -9.15 -3.77 7.76
CA LEU A 17 -9.91 -4.14 8.94
C LEU A 17 -9.02 -4.56 10.12
N SER A 18 -7.85 -5.15 9.83
CA SER A 18 -6.86 -5.50 10.86
C SER A 18 -6.11 -4.30 11.45
N GLY A 19 -6.45 -3.07 11.03
CA GLY A 19 -5.79 -1.84 11.45
C GLY A 19 -4.57 -1.45 10.61
N ALA A 20 -4.11 -2.31 9.70
CA ALA A 20 -2.94 -2.02 8.88
C ALA A 20 -3.24 -0.93 7.84
N THR A 21 -2.32 0.01 7.72
CA THR A 21 -2.38 1.12 6.77
C THR A 21 -1.31 0.98 5.69
N TYR A 22 -1.69 1.22 4.44
CA TYR A 22 -0.81 1.21 3.27
C TYR A 22 -0.84 2.57 2.58
N VAL A 23 0.30 3.00 2.06
CA VAL A 23 0.43 4.13 1.13
C VAL A 23 0.77 3.55 -0.24
N ILE A 24 -0.08 3.84 -1.21
CA ILE A 24 0.06 3.41 -2.60
C ILE A 24 0.30 4.65 -3.44
N ASP A 25 1.46 4.75 -4.06
CA ASP A 25 1.76 5.78 -5.04
C ASP A 25 1.62 5.18 -6.45
N LEU A 26 0.54 5.54 -7.15
CA LEU A 26 0.30 5.05 -8.50
C LEU A 26 1.08 5.82 -9.57
N GLY A 27 1.59 7.01 -9.24
CA GLY A 27 2.48 7.76 -10.14
C GLY A 27 3.87 7.15 -10.20
N ALA A 28 4.42 6.80 -9.03
CA ALA A 28 5.72 6.16 -8.91
C ALA A 28 5.67 4.62 -8.99
N GLN A 29 4.48 4.01 -8.97
CA GLN A 29 4.28 2.57 -8.88
C GLN A 29 4.97 1.98 -7.64
N LEU A 30 4.70 2.56 -6.47
CA LEU A 30 5.29 2.16 -5.20
C LEU A 30 4.23 1.83 -4.15
N LEU A 31 4.54 0.87 -3.28
CA LEU A 31 3.76 0.50 -2.11
C LEU A 31 4.61 0.65 -0.86
N CYS A 32 4.08 1.29 0.17
CA CYS A 32 4.64 1.28 1.52
C CYS A 32 3.56 0.84 2.52
N ARG A 33 3.94 0.07 3.54
CA ARG A 33 3.08 -0.15 4.70
C ARG A 33 3.44 0.89 5.75
N ALA A 34 2.50 1.78 6.07
CA ALA A 34 2.72 2.84 7.06
C ALA A 34 2.82 2.25 8.48
N HIS A 35 3.62 2.91 9.34
CA HIS A 35 3.65 2.59 10.76
C HIS A 35 2.33 3.01 11.43
N ASP A 36 1.73 2.09 12.18
CA ASP A 36 0.65 2.42 13.09
C ASP A 36 1.27 3.07 14.34
N ARG A 37 1.51 4.39 14.28
CA ARG A 37 2.20 5.27 15.27
C ARG A 37 3.71 5.03 15.45
N PRO A 38 4.50 6.10 15.68
CA PRO A 38 5.85 5.95 16.21
C PRO A 38 5.74 5.56 17.68
N THR A 39 5.95 4.29 17.99
CA THR A 39 6.30 3.87 19.36
C THR A 39 7.80 4.04 19.51
N GLU A 40 8.26 4.70 20.58
CA GLU A 40 9.66 5.05 20.90
C GLU A 40 10.64 3.86 21.07
N SER A 41 10.34 2.71 20.48
CA SER A 41 11.15 1.50 20.55
C SER A 41 11.15 0.88 19.18
N ASP A 42 11.80 1.56 18.24
CA ASP A 42 11.99 1.13 16.86
C ASP A 42 13.02 -0.01 16.83
N SER A 43 12.59 -1.15 17.35
CA SER A 43 13.32 -2.41 17.28
C SER A 43 13.01 -3.05 15.94
N THR A 44 13.89 -2.79 14.96
CA THR A 44 14.46 -3.64 13.87
C THR A 44 13.75 -4.93 13.41
N LEU A 45 12.46 -5.11 13.66
CA LEU A 45 11.69 -6.29 13.30
C LEU A 45 10.59 -5.87 12.31
N ARG A 46 10.93 -6.10 11.04
CA ARG A 46 10.21 -5.84 9.78
C ARG A 46 10.63 -4.54 9.12
N GLN A 47 11.01 -4.65 7.84
CA GLN A 47 11.08 -3.57 6.85
C GLN A 47 9.69 -2.93 6.65
N ASN A 48 9.15 -2.35 7.71
CA ASN A 48 7.98 -1.49 7.69
C ASN A 48 8.53 -0.07 7.51
N GLY A 49 8.08 0.63 6.47
CA GLY A 49 8.62 1.94 6.08
C GLY A 49 9.28 1.95 4.70
N ASP A 50 9.86 0.83 4.26
CA ASP A 50 10.48 0.75 2.94
C ASP A 50 9.42 0.66 1.84
N PHE A 51 9.60 1.47 0.79
CA PHE A 51 8.82 1.36 -0.43
C PHE A 51 9.27 0.12 -1.19
N VAL A 52 8.29 -0.64 -1.69
CA VAL A 52 8.51 -1.75 -2.62
C VAL A 52 7.83 -1.42 -3.95
N ASP A 53 8.33 -2.03 -5.01
CA ASP A 53 7.78 -1.83 -6.35
C ASP A 53 6.38 -2.46 -6.41
N LEU A 54 5.39 -1.63 -6.72
CA LEU A 54 4.04 -2.07 -7.03
C LEU A 54 3.97 -2.42 -8.52
N VAL A 55 3.60 -3.67 -8.81
CA VAL A 55 3.54 -4.16 -10.18
C VAL A 55 2.12 -4.07 -10.72
N ALA A 56 1.12 -4.41 -9.90
CA ALA A 56 -0.29 -4.31 -10.25
C ALA A 56 -1.19 -4.34 -9.01
N ILE A 57 -2.34 -3.68 -9.11
CA ILE A 57 -3.47 -3.85 -8.20
C ILE A 57 -4.45 -4.84 -8.80
N ILE A 58 -4.53 -6.03 -8.19
CA ILE A 58 -5.50 -7.06 -8.60
C ILE A 58 -6.88 -6.77 -8.00
N GLU A 59 -6.94 -6.32 -6.74
CA GLU A 59 -8.17 -5.90 -6.07
C GLU A 59 -7.85 -4.90 -4.97
N CYS A 60 -8.53 -3.75 -4.97
CA CYS A 60 -8.47 -2.79 -3.87
C CYS A 60 -9.79 -1.98 -3.79
N SER A 61 -10.84 -2.64 -3.33
CA SER A 61 -12.15 -2.02 -3.10
C SER A 61 -12.58 -2.12 -1.64
N ILE A 62 -13.26 -1.09 -1.13
CA ILE A 62 -13.84 -1.12 0.21
C ILE A 62 -14.78 -2.33 0.35
N GLY A 63 -14.65 -3.07 1.45
CA GLY A 63 -15.40 -4.29 1.74
C GLY A 63 -14.82 -5.56 1.15
N ARG A 64 -13.70 -5.49 0.42
CA ARG A 64 -12.99 -6.66 -0.14
C ARG A 64 -11.56 -6.73 0.39
N PRO A 65 -10.97 -7.95 0.51
CA PRO A 65 -9.53 -8.08 0.75
C PRO A 65 -8.73 -7.35 -0.32
N MET A 66 -7.68 -6.62 0.07
CA MET A 66 -6.73 -6.07 -0.89
C MET A 66 -5.85 -7.20 -1.45
N ILE A 67 -5.61 -7.20 -2.75
CA ILE A 67 -4.71 -8.13 -3.44
C ILE A 67 -3.81 -7.31 -4.37
N LEU A 68 -2.51 -7.37 -4.12
CA LEU A 68 -1.48 -6.63 -4.86
C LEU A 68 -0.43 -7.59 -5.40
N LEU A 69 0.12 -7.26 -6.56
CA LEU A 69 1.35 -7.87 -7.07
C LEU A 69 2.49 -6.87 -6.82
N ILE A 70 3.53 -7.31 -6.12
CA ILE A 70 4.69 -6.48 -5.79
C ILE A 70 5.99 -7.18 -6.17
N ASN A 71 7.03 -6.42 -6.48
CA ASN A 71 8.37 -6.95 -6.62
C ASN A 71 9.18 -6.61 -5.36
N LEU A 72 9.69 -7.65 -4.69
CA LEU A 72 10.52 -7.54 -3.49
C LEU A 72 12.03 -7.54 -3.81
N ASN A 73 12.39 -7.60 -5.10
CA ASN A 73 13.76 -7.67 -5.60
C ASN A 73 14.57 -8.83 -4.98
N LEU A 74 13.89 -9.97 -4.75
CA LEU A 74 14.51 -11.18 -4.23
C LEU A 74 15.02 -12.05 -5.39
N PRO A 75 16.27 -12.56 -5.33
CA PRO A 75 16.80 -13.43 -6.39
C PRO A 75 15.92 -14.65 -6.65
N GLY A 76 15.58 -14.88 -7.93
CA GLY A 76 14.75 -16.02 -8.36
C GLY A 76 13.24 -15.87 -8.09
N VAL A 77 12.79 -14.71 -7.59
CA VAL A 77 11.36 -14.40 -7.42
C VAL A 77 11.02 -13.22 -8.33
N GLU A 78 10.22 -13.47 -9.37
CA GLU A 78 9.77 -12.41 -10.27
C GLU A 78 8.84 -11.43 -9.54
N TYR A 79 7.80 -11.97 -8.91
CA TYR A 79 6.79 -11.19 -8.21
C TYR A 79 6.24 -11.92 -6.98
N THR A 80 5.72 -11.16 -6.03
CA THR A 80 5.07 -11.66 -4.82
C THR A 80 3.64 -11.12 -4.76
N THR A 81 2.68 -12.02 -4.55
CA THR A 81 1.29 -11.64 -4.28
C THR A 81 1.12 -11.32 -2.80
N ARG A 82 0.64 -10.11 -2.49
CA ARG A 82 0.29 -9.70 -1.12
C ARG A 82 -1.23 -9.60 -0.98
N ARG A 83 -1.77 -10.26 0.06
CA ARG A 83 -3.19 -10.22 0.42
C ARG A 83 -3.38 -9.67 1.83
N SER A 84 -4.32 -8.75 2.02
CA SER A 84 -4.69 -8.20 3.33
C SER A 84 -6.06 -8.67 3.82
N THR A 85 -6.45 -8.19 5.01
CA THR A 85 -7.87 -8.18 5.43
C THR A 85 -8.67 -7.18 4.60
N MET A 86 -9.99 -7.11 4.83
CA MET A 86 -10.88 -6.23 4.07
C MET A 86 -10.44 -4.77 4.14
N VAL A 87 -10.44 -4.08 3.01
CA VAL A 87 -10.24 -2.64 2.94
C VAL A 87 -11.45 -1.95 3.58
N VAL A 88 -11.19 -1.03 4.51
CA VAL A 88 -12.22 -0.25 5.22
C VAL A 88 -12.22 1.22 4.80
N ALA A 89 -11.10 1.75 4.30
CA ALA A 89 -11.00 3.11 3.79
C ALA A 89 -9.98 3.21 2.65
N ILE A 90 -10.27 4.11 1.70
CA ILE A 90 -9.34 4.53 0.66
C ILE A 90 -9.40 6.06 0.63
N GLU A 91 -8.29 6.73 0.90
CA GLU A 91 -8.19 8.18 1.00
C GLU A 91 -7.15 8.67 -0.02
N SER A 92 -7.47 9.71 -0.78
CA SER A 92 -6.46 10.35 -1.63
C SER A 92 -5.59 11.23 -0.75
N LEU A 93 -4.28 11.03 -0.80
CA LEU A 93 -3.33 11.98 -0.23
C LEU A 93 -3.10 13.02 -1.32
N ALA A 94 -3.62 14.23 -1.13
CA ALA A 94 -3.29 15.32 -2.03
C ALA A 94 -1.77 15.49 -2.04
N SER A 95 -1.16 15.55 -3.22
CA SER A 95 0.16 16.13 -3.35
C SER A 95 0.05 17.52 -2.76
N SER A 96 0.70 17.79 -1.64
CA SER A 96 0.83 19.14 -1.12
C SER A 96 1.67 19.94 -2.13
N GLY A 97 1.02 20.38 -3.21
CA GLY A 97 1.52 21.43 -4.07
C GLY A 97 1.57 22.67 -3.20
N ASN A 98 2.79 23.04 -2.80
CA ASN A 98 3.02 24.36 -2.27
C ASN A 98 2.69 25.36 -3.39
N PRO A 99 1.85 26.39 -3.16
CA PRO A 99 1.51 27.39 -4.17
C PRO A 99 2.72 28.16 -4.68
#